data_AF-A0A2V7PBL2-F1
#
_entry.id   AF-A0A2V7PBL2-F1
#
_cell.length_a   1.000
_cell.length_b   1.000
_cell.length_c   1.000
_cell.angle_alpha   90.00
_cell.angle_beta   90.00
_cell.angle_gamma   90.00
#
_symmetry.space_group_name_H-M   'P 1'
#
loop_
_entity.id
_entity.type
_entity.pdbx_description
1 polymer ?
#
loop_
_entity_poly.entity_id
_entity_poly.type
_entity_poly.pdbx_seq_one_letter_code
_entity_poly.pdbx_strand_id
1 'polypeptide(L)'
;MDALGKLCTEGKQLADYLWQVPKDEAARQKIVAILDQISAAASKQGRTEMPRICEELKTAAKASPSPQQVDLLVTGFDRLMNLWQAAKSGLL
;
A
#
# COMPACT_ATOMS: atom_id res chain seq x y z
N MET A 1 -3.46 -15.53 6.68
CA MET A 1 -3.01 -14.46 5.77
C MET A 1 -1.60 -14.79 5.29
N ASP A 2 -1.32 -14.69 3.98
CA ASP A 2 0.04 -14.91 3.45
C ASP A 2 0.91 -13.64 3.58
N ALA A 3 2.15 -13.71 3.12
CA ALA A 3 3.09 -12.59 3.21
C ALA A 3 2.57 -11.31 2.52
N LEU A 4 1.93 -11.45 1.35
CA LEU A 4 1.40 -10.30 0.60
C LEU A 4 0.23 -9.64 1.34
N GLY A 5 -0.71 -10.42 1.88
CA GLY A 5 -1.81 -9.88 2.67
C GLY A 5 -1.35 -9.21 3.96
N LYS A 6 -0.29 -9.73 4.60
CA LYS A 6 0.32 -9.10 5.78
C LYS A 6 0.91 -7.74 5.44
N LEU A 7 1.63 -7.62 4.33
CA LEU A 7 2.18 -6.35 3.86
C LEU A 7 1.09 -5.32 3.56
N CYS A 8 0.00 -5.71 2.89
CA CYS A 8 -1.14 -4.81 2.65
C CYS A 8 -1.75 -4.31 3.98
N THR A 9 -1.88 -5.19 4.98
CA THR A 9 -2.41 -4.83 6.31
C THR A 9 -1.49 -3.86 7.05
N GLU A 10 -0.20 -4.16 7.09
CA GLU A 10 0.79 -3.32 7.78
C GLU A 10 0.87 -1.93 7.13
N GLY A 11 0.88 -1.86 5.80
CA GLY A 11 0.87 -0.61 5.07
C GLY A 11 -0.39 0.21 5.35
N LYS A 12 -1.56 -0.44 5.40
CA LYS A 12 -2.83 0.22 5.79
C LYS A 12 -2.77 0.82 7.18
N GLN A 13 -2.28 0.06 8.16
CA GLN A 13 -2.15 0.54 9.55
C GLN A 13 -1.22 1.76 9.65
N LEU A 14 -0.13 1.79 8.88
CA LEU A 14 0.76 2.95 8.81
C LEU A 14 0.09 4.15 8.11
N ALA A 15 -0.69 3.91 7.05
CA ALA A 15 -1.45 4.97 6.40
C ALA A 15 -2.52 5.56 7.34
N ASP A 16 -3.20 4.71 8.12
CA ASP A 16 -4.15 5.15 9.13
C ASP A 16 -3.46 5.92 10.27
N TYR A 17 -2.26 5.50 10.68
CA TYR A 17 -1.45 6.25 11.65
C TYR A 17 -1.08 7.66 11.15
N LEU A 18 -0.76 7.80 9.86
CA LEU A 18 -0.45 9.10 9.26
C LEU A 18 -1.63 10.09 9.30
N TRP A 19 -2.88 9.65 9.54
CA TRP A 19 -3.98 10.60 9.78
C TRP A 19 -3.75 11.44 11.04
N GLN A 20 -3.10 10.85 12.05
CA GLN A 20 -2.79 11.54 13.31
C GLN A 20 -1.51 12.37 13.18
N VAL A 21 -0.52 11.85 12.45
CA VAL A 21 0.80 12.46 12.28
C VAL A 21 1.23 12.50 10.82
N PRO A 22 0.60 13.35 9.98
CA PRO A 22 0.81 13.30 8.54
C PRO A 22 2.25 13.57 8.12
N LYS A 23 3.03 14.27 8.95
CA LYS A 23 4.43 14.65 8.70
C LYS A 23 5.45 13.65 9.24
N ASP A 24 5.02 12.51 9.79
CA ASP A 24 5.96 11.49 10.26
C ASP A 24 6.70 10.87 9.07
N GLU A 25 7.95 11.28 8.91
CA GLU A 25 8.81 10.88 7.81
C GLU A 25 9.23 9.41 7.93
N ALA A 26 9.41 8.88 9.15
CA ALA A 26 9.78 7.49 9.36
C ALA A 26 8.63 6.56 8.94
N ALA A 27 7.39 6.91 9.30
CA ALA A 27 6.20 6.18 8.86
C ALA A 27 6.03 6.23 7.32
N ARG A 28 6.25 7.39 6.70
CA ARG A 28 6.22 7.54 5.23
C ARG A 28 7.27 6.69 4.53
N GLN A 29 8.51 6.69 5.01
CA GLN A 29 9.58 5.86 4.46
C GLN A 29 9.28 4.37 4.62
N LYS A 30 8.70 3.97 5.75
CA LYS A 30 8.26 2.60 5.98
C LYS A 30 7.15 2.18 5.01
N ILE A 31 6.19 3.06 4.73
CA ILE A 31 5.16 2.83 3.70
C ILE A 31 5.81 2.59 2.33
N VAL A 32 6.78 3.42 1.92
CA VAL A 32 7.49 3.23 0.65
C VAL A 32 8.16 1.85 0.58
N ALA A 33 8.86 1.45 1.64
CA ALA A 33 9.51 0.14 1.71
C ALA A 33 8.52 -1.04 1.65
N ILE A 34 7.33 -0.89 2.25
CA ILE A 34 6.25 -1.89 2.15
C ILE A 34 5.72 -1.97 0.73
N LEU A 35 5.47 -0.83 0.08
CA LEU A 35 4.99 -0.78 -1.31
C LEU A 35 5.96 -1.45 -2.28
N ASP A 36 7.28 -1.29 -2.08
CA ASP A 36 8.29 -1.99 -2.87
C ASP A 36 8.23 -3.52 -2.66
N GLN A 37 8.03 -3.98 -1.42
CA GLN A 37 7.87 -5.41 -1.12
C GLN A 37 6.57 -5.99 -1.71
N ILE A 38 5.46 -5.25 -1.65
CA ILE A 38 4.18 -5.63 -2.26
C ILE A 38 4.35 -5.74 -3.78
N SER A 39 4.94 -4.74 -4.42
CA SER A 39 5.17 -4.71 -5.87
C SER A 39 6.02 -5.90 -6.33
N ALA A 40 7.12 -6.19 -5.63
CA ALA A 40 7.98 -7.33 -5.94
C ALA A 40 7.26 -8.67 -5.75
N ALA A 41 6.50 -8.83 -4.66
CA ALA A 41 5.76 -10.05 -4.38
C ALA A 41 4.60 -10.28 -5.37
N ALA A 42 3.87 -9.22 -5.73
CA ALA A 42 2.79 -9.27 -6.69
C ALA A 42 3.28 -9.60 -8.11
N SER A 43 4.40 -9.00 -8.52
CA SER A 43 5.02 -9.26 -9.83
C SER A 43 5.46 -10.72 -9.97
N LYS A 44 6.01 -11.32 -8.90
CA LYS A 44 6.35 -12.76 -8.88
C LYS A 44 5.14 -13.68 -9.05
N GLN A 45 3.94 -13.19 -8.75
CA GLN A 45 2.68 -13.92 -8.90
C GLN A 45 1.95 -13.57 -10.21
N GLY A 46 2.59 -12.84 -11.14
CA GLY A 46 1.99 -12.43 -12.41
C GLY A 46 0.92 -11.33 -12.30
N ARG A 47 0.79 -10.68 -11.13
CA ARG A 47 -0.21 -9.63 -10.91
C ARG A 47 0.35 -8.29 -11.37
N THR A 48 -0.20 -7.73 -12.44
CA THR A 48 0.28 -6.48 -13.05
C THR A 48 -0.36 -5.22 -12.49
N GLU A 49 -1.57 -5.33 -11.91
CA GLU A 49 -2.31 -4.19 -11.37
C GLU A 49 -1.76 -3.71 -10.01
N MET A 50 -1.46 -4.64 -9.10
CA MET A 50 -0.93 -4.29 -7.77
C MET A 50 0.38 -3.48 -7.83
N PRO A 51 1.38 -3.84 -8.67
CA PRO A 51 2.58 -3.02 -8.87
C PRO A 51 2.29 -1.59 -9.34
N ARG A 52 1.32 -1.38 -10.24
CA ARG A 52 0.95 -0.03 -10.71
C ARG A 52 0.41 0.83 -9.58
N ILE A 53 -0.51 0.28 -8.78
CA ILE A 53 -1.03 0.96 -7.59
C ILE A 53 0.11 1.28 -6.61
N CYS A 54 1.08 0.37 -6.44
CA CYS A 54 2.23 0.65 -5.57
C CYS A 54 3.04 1.86 -6.03
N GLU A 55 3.25 2.08 -7.33
CA GLU A 55 3.95 3.26 -7.84
C GLU A 55 3.18 4.57 -7.58
N GLU A 56 1.85 4.54 -7.77
CA GLU A 56 0.98 5.68 -7.47
C GLU A 56 1.06 6.06 -5.97
N LEU A 57 0.98 5.06 -5.09
CA LEU A 57 1.06 5.28 -3.64
C LEU A 57 2.44 5.73 -3.19
N LYS A 58 3.52 5.26 -3.83
CA LYS A 58 4.87 5.77 -3.56
C LYS A 58 5.00 7.25 -3.91
N THR A 59 4.34 7.69 -4.98
CA THR A 59 4.31 9.11 -5.35
C THR A 59 3.59 9.92 -4.28
N ALA A 60 2.44 9.44 -3.77
CA ALA A 60 1.72 10.09 -2.68
C ALA A 60 2.49 10.11 -1.36
N ALA A 61 3.20 9.03 -1.02
CA ALA A 61 4.00 8.93 0.19
C ALA A 61 5.17 9.93 0.20
N LYS A 62 5.79 10.15 -0.97
CA LYS A 62 6.92 11.08 -1.17
C LYS A 62 6.50 12.53 -1.41
N ALA A 63 5.22 12.77 -1.72
CA ALA A 63 4.68 14.12 -1.88
C ALA A 63 4.63 14.87 -0.54
N SER A 64 4.49 16.19 -0.62
CA SER A 64 4.32 17.04 0.55
C SER A 64 3.19 16.53 1.45
N PRO A 65 3.44 16.36 2.77
CA PRO A 65 2.43 15.84 3.69
C PRO A 65 1.14 16.65 3.70
N SER A 66 0.01 16.02 3.38
CA SER A 66 -1.33 16.60 3.50
C SER A 66 -2.38 15.53 3.78
N PRO A 67 -3.55 15.89 4.35
CA PRO A 67 -4.65 14.95 4.55
C PRO A 67 -5.09 14.24 3.27
N GLN A 68 -5.07 14.94 2.13
CA GLN A 68 -5.38 14.36 0.82
C GLN A 68 -4.37 13.27 0.43
N GLN A 69 -3.08 13.46 0.70
CA GLN A 69 -2.08 12.43 0.43
C GLN A 69 -2.24 11.22 1.35
N VAL A 70 -2.63 11.43 2.62
CA VAL A 70 -2.92 10.33 3.55
C VAL A 70 -4.16 9.56 3.11
N ASP A 71 -5.22 10.24 2.68
CA ASP A 71 -6.44 9.60 2.15
C ASP A 71 -6.15 8.72 0.93
N LEU A 72 -5.30 9.20 0.01
CA LEU A 72 -4.82 8.41 -1.13
C LEU A 72 -4.09 7.14 -0.69
N LEU A 73 -3.22 7.23 0.32
CA LEU A 73 -2.52 6.07 0.88
C LEU A 73 -3.51 5.06 1.48
N VAL A 74 -4.43 5.54 2.31
CA VAL A 74 -5.46 4.73 2.99
C VAL A 74 -6.34 4.01 1.97
N THR A 75 -6.87 4.73 0.99
CA THR A 75 -7.72 4.17 -0.08
C THR A 75 -6.94 3.23 -0.98
N GLY A 76 -5.69 3.54 -1.28
CA GLY A 76 -4.81 2.70 -2.08
C GLY A 76 -4.49 1.36 -1.43
N PHE A 77 -4.21 1.35 -0.13
CA PHE A 77 -4.00 0.10 0.60
C PHE A 77 -5.27 -0.75 0.68
N ASP A 78 -6.46 -0.14 0.78
CA ASP A 78 -7.73 -0.88 0.68
C ASP A 78 -7.88 -1.56 -0.68
N ARG A 79 -7.54 -0.86 -1.77
CA ARG A 79 -7.53 -1.45 -3.12
C ARG A 79 -6.55 -2.62 -3.23
N LEU A 80 -5.34 -2.47 -2.70
CA LEU A 80 -4.34 -3.55 -2.68
C LEU A 80 -4.82 -4.77 -1.88
N MET A 81 -5.49 -4.55 -0.76
CA MET A 81 -6.10 -5.62 0.03
C MET A 81 -7.21 -6.34 -0.75
N ASN A 82 -8.10 -5.59 -1.39
CA ASN A 82 -9.20 -6.16 -2.18
C ASN A 82 -8.69 -6.99 -3.36
N LEU A 83 -7.69 -6.50 -4.10
CA LEU A 83 -7.05 -7.27 -5.17
C LEU A 83 -6.39 -8.54 -4.65
N TRP A 84 -5.75 -8.48 -3.49
CA TRP A 84 -5.17 -9.66 -2.86
C TRP A 84 -6.25 -10.69 -2.46
N GLN A 85 -7.36 -10.23 -1.87
CA GLN A 85 -8.48 -11.10 -1.49
C GLN A 85 -9.14 -11.75 -2.71
N ALA A 86 -9.41 -10.97 -3.76
CA ALA A 86 -10.01 -11.48 -5.00
C ALA A 86 -9.14 -12.57 -5.66
N ALA A 87 -7.82 -12.37 -5.66
CA ALA A 87 -6.88 -13.35 -6.18
C ALA A 87 -6.77 -14.60 -5.29
N LYS A 88 -7.03 -14.49 -3.98
CA LYS A 88 -7.10 -15.63 -3.05
C LYS A 88 -8.37 -16.44 -3.22
N SER A 89 -9.50 -15.79 -3.49
CA SER A 89 -10.80 -16.45 -3.64
C SER A 89 -10.99 -17.11 -5.01
N GLY A 90 -10.03 -16.98 -5.94
CA GLY A 90 -10.15 -17.49 -7.31
C GLY A 90 -11.22 -16.75 -8.14
N LEU A 91 -11.55 -15.51 -7.75
CA LEU A 91 -12.52 -14.65 -8.45
C LEU A 91 -11.86 -13.75 -9.51
N LEU A 92 -10.58 -13.97 -9.80
CA LEU A 92 -9.79 -13.29 -10.82
C LEU A 92 -9.25 -14.30 -11.83
#